data_AF-A0AB38FR55-F1
#
_entry.id   AF-A0AB38FR55-F1
#
_cell.length_a   1.000
_cell.length_b   1.000
_cell.length_c   1.000
_cell.angle_alpha   90.00
_cell.angle_beta   90.00
_cell.angle_gamma   90.00
#
_symmetry.space_group_name_H-M   'P 1'
#
loop_
_entity.id
_entity.type
_entity.pdbx_description
1 polymer ?
#
loop_
_entity_poly.entity_id
_entity_poly.type
_entity_poly.pdbx_seq_one_letter_code
_entity_poly.pdbx_strand_id
1 'polypeptide(L)'
;MNVDEMINGMTPEVYQRLVTAVELGKWPDGVALTPAQKENSLQLVMLWQARNNSDAQHMTIDTQGQMVMKSKQQLKEDFGIVPKPIATLKMQ
;
A
#
# COMPACT_ATOMS: atom_id res chain seq x y z
N MET A 1 -14.69 -8.66 17.70
CA MET A 1 -15.18 -8.46 16.32
C MET A 1 -14.17 -9.11 15.38
N ASN A 2 -14.62 -9.98 14.48
CA ASN A 2 -13.75 -10.69 13.54
C ASN A 2 -13.25 -9.72 12.47
N VAL A 3 -11.95 -9.46 12.47
CA VAL A 3 -11.24 -8.64 11.47
C VAL A 3 -11.51 -9.16 10.05
N ASP A 4 -11.68 -10.48 9.90
CA ASP A 4 -12.04 -11.16 8.65
C ASP A 4 -13.41 -10.76 8.08
N GLU A 5 -14.43 -10.56 8.92
CA GLU A 5 -15.76 -10.16 8.45
C GLU A 5 -15.78 -8.71 7.99
N MET A 6 -15.02 -7.84 8.67
CA MET A 6 -14.86 -6.44 8.24
C MET A 6 -14.16 -6.37 6.88
N ILE A 7 -13.17 -7.22 6.62
CA ILE A 7 -12.47 -7.28 5.33
C ILE A 7 -13.38 -7.81 4.22
N ASN A 8 -14.22 -8.82 4.50
CA ASN A 8 -15.16 -9.34 3.50
C ASN A 8 -16.23 -8.30 3.08
N GLY A 9 -16.57 -7.37 3.97
CA GLY A 9 -17.44 -6.23 3.65
C GLY A 9 -16.71 -4.99 3.14
N MET A 10 -15.38 -4.99 3.05
CA MET A 10 -14.62 -3.80 2.66
C MET A 10 -14.69 -3.56 1.15
N THR A 11 -15.25 -2.40 0.79
CA THR A 11 -15.11 -1.85 -0.55
C THR A 11 -13.79 -1.07 -0.67
N PRO A 12 -13.28 -0.87 -1.91
CA PRO A 12 -12.11 -0.03 -2.15
C PRO A 12 -12.24 1.39 -1.57
N GLU A 13 -13.47 1.92 -1.52
CA GLU A 13 -13.76 3.22 -0.91
C GLU A 13 -13.54 3.23 0.61
N VAL A 14 -13.94 2.15 1.32
CA VAL A 14 -13.71 2.01 2.76
C VAL A 14 -12.22 1.90 3.05
N TYR A 15 -11.49 1.11 2.24
CA TYR A 15 -10.04 1.03 2.33
C TYR A 15 -9.39 2.41 2.19
N GLN A 16 -9.76 3.19 1.17
CA GLN A 16 -9.19 4.52 0.95
C GLN A 16 -9.47 5.46 2.14
N ARG A 17 -10.69 5.40 2.69
CA ARG A 17 -11.04 6.17 3.90
C ARG A 17 -10.21 5.75 5.12
N LEU A 18 -9.95 4.46 5.31
CA LEU A 18 -9.12 3.94 6.40
C LEU A 18 -7.67 4.39 6.27
N VAL A 19 -7.10 4.33 5.06
CA VAL A 19 -5.75 4.81 4.78
C VAL A 19 -5.65 6.30 5.12
N THR A 20 -6.55 7.13 4.58
CA THR A 20 -6.60 8.57 4.89
C THR A 20 -6.79 8.84 6.38
N ALA A 21 -7.61 8.06 7.06
CA ALA A 21 -7.85 8.23 8.48
C ALA A 21 -6.64 7.87 9.35
N VAL A 22 -5.90 6.82 8.98
CA VAL A 22 -4.66 6.42 9.65
C VAL A 22 -3.53 7.42 9.40
N GLU A 23 -3.44 7.96 8.18
CA GLU A 23 -2.47 9.00 7.81
C GLU A 23 -2.73 10.32 8.54
N LEU A 24 -3.98 10.78 8.57
CA LEU A 24 -4.37 12.03 9.22
C LEU A 24 -4.59 11.90 10.73
N GLY A 25 -4.72 10.68 11.26
CA GLY A 25 -5.08 10.41 12.64
C GLY A 25 -6.53 10.77 13.01
N LYS A 26 -7.39 11.00 12.02
CA LYS A 26 -8.80 11.38 12.19
C LYS A 26 -9.68 10.76 11.10
N TRP A 27 -10.89 10.36 11.47
CA TRP A 27 -11.92 9.93 10.55
C TRP A 27 -12.28 11.07 9.58
N PRO A 28 -12.81 10.76 8.38
CA PRO A 28 -13.28 11.76 7.43
C PRO A 28 -14.38 12.67 8.04
N ASP A 29 -15.10 12.18 9.04
CA ASP A 29 -16.07 12.94 9.83
C ASP A 29 -15.44 13.93 10.83
N GLY A 30 -14.11 13.99 10.93
CA GLY A 30 -13.37 14.91 11.80
C GLY A 30 -13.11 14.37 13.21
N VAL A 31 -13.57 13.17 13.54
CA VAL A 31 -13.35 12.52 14.84
C VAL A 31 -11.93 11.96 14.90
N ALA A 32 -11.17 12.27 15.95
CA ALA A 32 -9.82 11.72 16.15
C ALA A 32 -9.85 10.20 16.36
N LEU A 33 -8.91 9.47 15.74
CA LEU A 33 -8.77 8.02 15.98
C LEU A 33 -8.14 7.79 17.35
N THR A 34 -8.71 6.84 18.11
CA THR A 34 -8.03 6.34 19.31
C THR A 34 -6.83 5.46 18.92
N PRO A 35 -5.84 5.28 19.81
CA PRO A 35 -4.68 4.44 19.54
C PRO A 35 -5.06 3.01 19.11
N ALA A 36 -6.00 2.39 19.84
CA ALA A 36 -6.51 1.06 19.50
C ALA A 36 -7.25 1.03 18.14
N GLN A 37 -7.99 2.09 17.79
CA GLN A 37 -8.62 2.19 16.48
C GLN A 37 -7.59 2.35 15.36
N LYS A 38 -6.50 3.09 15.61
CA LYS A 38 -5.41 3.27 14.65
C LYS A 38 -4.71 1.94 14.37
N GLU A 39 -4.39 1.18 15.42
CA GLU A 39 -3.77 -0.15 15.29
C GLU A 39 -4.68 -1.12 14.53
N ASN A 40 -5.96 -1.20 14.88
CA ASN A 40 -6.92 -2.05 14.19
C ASN A 40 -7.10 -1.65 12.72
N SER A 41 -7.19 -0.35 12.44
CA SER A 41 -7.33 0.16 11.06
C SER A 41 -6.08 -0.13 10.23
N LEU A 42 -4.89 -0.01 10.82
CA LEU A 42 -3.63 -0.35 10.15
C LEU A 42 -3.56 -1.84 9.81
N GLN A 43 -3.92 -2.72 10.75
CA GLN A 43 -3.99 -4.17 10.50
C GLN A 43 -4.97 -4.50 9.36
N LEU A 44 -6.13 -3.84 9.34
CA LEU A 44 -7.13 -4.01 8.29
C LEU A 44 -6.60 -3.58 6.91
N VAL A 45 -5.93 -2.42 6.83
CA VAL A 45 -5.30 -1.91 5.61
C VAL A 45 -4.26 -2.90 5.08
N MET A 46 -3.41 -3.44 5.95
CA MET A 46 -2.39 -4.43 5.55
C MET A 46 -3.02 -5.74 5.03
N LEU A 47 -4.03 -6.27 5.72
CA LEU A 47 -4.71 -7.50 5.30
C LEU A 47 -5.51 -7.30 4.01
N TRP A 48 -6.13 -6.14 3.83
CA TRP A 48 -6.84 -5.80 2.59
C TRP A 48 -5.87 -5.68 1.41
N GLN A 49 -4.69 -5.05 1.61
CA GLN A 49 -3.62 -5.04 0.62
C GLN A 49 -3.17 -6.47 0.26
N ALA A 50 -2.92 -7.33 1.25
CA ALA A 50 -2.53 -8.72 0.99
C ALA A 50 -3.59 -9.53 0.19
N ARG A 51 -4.87 -9.15 0.24
CA ARG A 51 -5.94 -9.83 -0.53
C ARG A 51 -6.18 -9.23 -1.91
N ASN A 52 -6.12 -7.91 -2.05
CA ASN A 52 -6.55 -7.20 -3.26
C ASN A 52 -5.41 -6.54 -4.06
N ASN A 53 -4.19 -6.46 -3.51
CA ASN A 53 -3.08 -5.74 -4.13
C ASN A 53 -2.30 -6.64 -5.11
N SER A 54 -2.96 -7.01 -6.21
CA SER A 54 -2.36 -7.84 -7.27
C SER A 54 -1.21 -7.14 -8.01
N ASP A 55 -1.21 -5.80 -8.04
CA ASP A 55 -0.14 -4.97 -8.59
C ASP A 55 0.44 -4.07 -7.48
N ALA A 56 1.34 -4.65 -6.70
CA ALA A 56 1.88 -3.98 -5.52
C ALA A 56 2.78 -2.79 -5.90
N GLN A 57 2.29 -1.60 -5.60
CA GLN A 57 3.00 -0.34 -5.72
C GLN A 57 4.17 -0.23 -4.71
N HIS A 58 5.12 0.66 -4.99
CA HIS A 58 6.23 0.93 -4.07
C HIS A 58 5.71 1.34 -2.67
N MET A 59 6.21 0.69 -1.62
CA MET A 59 5.76 0.82 -0.22
C MET A 59 4.34 0.29 0.07
N THR A 60 3.88 -0.69 -0.71
CA THR A 60 2.64 -1.42 -0.39
C THR A 60 2.94 -2.88 -0.07
N ILE A 61 1.99 -3.54 0.60
CA ILE A 61 2.05 -4.97 0.93
C ILE A 61 1.58 -5.77 -0.28
N ASP A 62 2.41 -6.68 -0.78
CA ASP A 62 2.01 -7.61 -1.84
C ASP A 62 1.05 -8.69 -1.34
N THR A 63 0.51 -9.49 -2.27
CA THR A 63 -0.37 -10.63 -1.95
C THR A 63 0.31 -11.73 -1.11
N GLN A 64 1.63 -11.68 -0.96
CA GLN A 64 2.41 -12.57 -0.10
C GLN A 64 2.65 -11.99 1.30
N GLY A 65 2.10 -10.81 1.61
CA GLY A 65 2.26 -10.16 2.90
C GLY A 65 3.62 -9.46 3.09
N GLN A 66 4.39 -9.26 2.03
CA GLN A 66 5.71 -8.63 2.08
C GLN A 66 5.62 -7.16 1.66
N MET A 67 6.42 -6.29 2.30
CA MET A 67 6.55 -4.91 1.86
C MET A 67 7.33 -4.84 0.54
N VAL A 68 6.70 -4.32 -0.51
CA VAL A 68 7.33 -4.14 -1.81
C VAL A 68 8.17 -2.88 -1.82
N MET A 69 9.49 -3.07 -1.69
CA MET A 69 10.49 -2.03 -1.83
C MET A 69 11.07 -2.03 -3.24
N LYS A 70 10.38 -1.37 -4.20
CA LYS A 70 10.95 -1.05 -5.52
C LYS A 70 12.17 -0.11 -5.37
N SER A 71 13.28 -0.41 -6.03
CA SER A 71 14.47 0.44 -6.06
C SER A 71 14.25 1.71 -6.91
N LYS A 72 15.12 2.72 -6.73
CA LYS A 72 15.11 3.98 -7.50
C LYS A 72 15.20 3.76 -9.02
N GLN A 73 15.80 2.66 -9.46
CA GLN A 73 15.89 2.29 -10.88
C GLN A 73 14.56 1.75 -11.39
N GLN A 74 13.93 0.83 -10.65
CA GLN A 74 12.61 0.28 -10.98
C GLN A 74 11.50 1.35 -10.95
N LEU A 75 11.56 2.29 -10.00
CA LEU A 75 10.64 3.44 -9.98
C LEU A 75 10.78 4.30 -11.25
N LYS A 76 12.00 4.57 -11.70
CA LYS A 76 12.23 5.35 -12.93
C LYS A 76 11.70 4.64 -14.17
N GLU A 77 11.80 3.31 -14.25
CA GLU A 77 11.22 2.51 -15.32
C GLU A 77 9.68 2.55 -15.30
N ASP A 78 9.06 2.42 -14.12
CA ASP A 78 7.61 2.50 -13.90
C ASP A 78 7.04 3.88 -14.32
N PHE A 79 7.76 4.97 -14.00
CA PHE A 79 7.40 6.33 -14.41
C PHE A 79 7.78 6.66 -15.87
N GLY A 80 8.27 5.69 -16.66
CA GLY A 80 8.65 5.90 -18.06
C GLY A 80 9.90 6.79 -18.25
N ILE A 81 10.66 7.04 -17.18
CA ILE A 81 11.93 7.75 -17.21
C ILE A 81 13.02 6.72 -17.54
N VAL A 82 13.00 6.21 -18.78
CA VAL A 82 14.02 5.30 -19.30
C VAL A 82 15.41 5.93 -19.10
N PRO A 83 16.26 5.37 -18.22
CA PRO A 83 17.65 5.80 -18.17
C PRO A 83 18.32 5.31 -19.45
N LYS A 84 18.77 6.24 -20.30
CA LYS A 84 19.64 5.90 -21.44
C LYS A 84 20.82 5.08 -20.90
N PRO A 85 21.10 3.88 -21.42
CA PRO A 85 22.24 3.10 -20.97
C PRO A 85 23.53 3.90 -21.24
N ILE A 86 24.27 4.23 -20.18
CA ILE A 86 25.49 5.06 -20.26
C ILE A 86 26.64 4.28 -20.91
N ALA A 87 26.58 2.94 -20.95
CA ALA A 87 27.55 2.13 -21.68
C ALA A 87 26.93 0.80 -22.17
N THR A 88 26.94 0.58 -23.49
CA THR A 88 26.93 -0.76 -24.07
C THR A 88 28.35 -1.31 -23.96
N LEU A 89 28.61 -2.19 -23.00
CA LEU A 89 29.86 -2.93 -22.96
C LEU A 89 29.88 -3.88 -24.17
N LYS A 90 30.58 -3.51 -25.24
CA LYS A 90 30.94 -4.45 -26.31
C LYS A 90 31.88 -5.47 -25.70
N MET A 91 31.39 -6.68 -25.44
CA MET A 91 32.24 -7.84 -25.26
C MET A 91 32.88 -8.15 -26.62
N GLN A 92 34.22 -8.07 -26.68
CA GLN A 92 35.02 -8.64 -27.76
C GLN A 92 35.17 -10.14 -27.57
#